data_AF-A0A1C5VGZ8-F1
#
_entry.id   AF-A0A1C5VGZ8-F1
#
_cell.length_a   1.000
_cell.length_b   1.000
_cell.length_c   1.000
_cell.angle_alpha   90.00
_cell.angle_beta   90.00
_cell.angle_gamma   90.00
#
_symmetry.space_group_name_H-M   'P 1'
#
loop_
_entity.id
_entity.type
_entity.pdbx_description
1 polymer ?
#
loop_
_entity_poly.entity_id
_entity_poly.type
_entity_poly.pdbx_seq_one_letter_code
_entity_poly.pdbx_strand_id
1 'polypeptide(L)'
;MITIEDIKDYLGIDYEDLAIITRLKHLKRVADLYLEGALGIDYPKEDERVKEIALIIIEDLYDNHSLNDKVSGNVRRLINDFSLQIKCEMKRKKV
;
A
#
# COMPACT_ATOMS: atom_id res chain seq x y z
N MET A 1 -9.45 5.57 2.35
CA MET A 1 -8.07 5.90 1.93
C MET A 1 -7.26 6.05 3.20
N ILE A 2 -6.10 5.39 3.30
CA ILE A 2 -5.27 5.43 4.51
C ILE A 2 -4.81 6.86 4.86
N THR A 3 -4.70 7.17 6.14
CA THR A 3 -4.18 8.43 6.69
C THR A 3 -2.68 8.29 7.04
N ILE A 4 -2.04 9.37 7.47
CA ILE A 4 -0.66 9.29 7.97
C ILE A 4 -0.63 8.63 9.34
N GLU A 5 -1.64 8.90 10.17
CA GLU A 5 -1.86 8.25 11.45
C GLU A 5 -2.02 6.72 11.29
N ASP A 6 -2.82 6.24 10.33
CA ASP A 6 -2.96 4.79 10.07
C ASP A 6 -1.60 4.14 9.75
N ILE A 7 -0.74 4.85 9.01
CA ILE A 7 0.60 4.38 8.67
C ILE A 7 1.51 4.38 9.90
N LYS A 8 1.46 5.43 10.71
CA LYS A 8 2.25 5.54 11.94
C LYS A 8 1.88 4.42 12.92
N ASP A 9 0.58 4.19 13.11
CA ASP A 9 0.06 3.14 13.99
C ASP A 9 0.52 1.75 13.52
N TYR A 10 0.44 1.50 12.20
CA TYR A 10 0.89 0.24 11.61
C TYR A 10 2.40 0.03 11.75
N LEU A 11 3.21 1.08 11.55
CA LEU A 11 4.68 1.03 11.69
C LEU A 11 5.18 1.14 13.14
N GLY A 12 4.29 1.36 14.12
CA GLY A 12 4.68 1.60 15.51
C GLY A 12 5.44 2.91 15.75
N ILE A 13 5.20 3.94 14.94
CA ILE A 13 5.84 5.26 15.06
C ILE A 13 4.99 6.15 15.98
N ASP A 14 5.45 6.39 17.20
CA ASP A 14 4.74 7.15 18.23
C ASP A 14 5.17 8.62 18.34
N TYR A 15 6.11 9.07 17.51
CA TYR A 15 6.68 10.42 17.55
C TYR A 15 6.33 11.24 16.30
N GLU A 16 6.48 12.56 16.41
CA GLU A 16 6.27 13.50 15.32
C GLU A 16 7.60 14.13 14.91
N ASP A 17 8.10 13.69 13.75
CA ASP A 17 9.28 14.24 13.09
C ASP A 17 8.91 14.68 11.66
N LEU A 18 9.30 15.89 11.27
CA LEU A 18 8.96 16.45 9.97
C LEU A 18 9.53 15.65 8.79
N ALA A 19 10.74 15.10 8.93
CA ALA A 19 11.34 14.27 7.90
C ALA A 19 10.57 12.95 7.77
N ILE A 20 10.13 12.36 8.88
CA ILE A 20 9.29 11.16 8.87
C ILE A 20 7.94 11.43 8.23
N ILE A 21 7.22 12.46 8.66
CA ILE A 21 5.91 12.80 8.08
C ILE A 21 6.04 13.03 6.56
N THR A 22 7.11 13.70 6.12
CA THR A 22 7.39 13.92 4.70
C THR A 22 7.64 12.61 3.97
N ARG A 23 8.42 11.70 4.56
CA ARG A 23 8.67 10.36 4.01
C ARG A 23 7.39 9.54 3.92
N LEU A 24 6.57 9.51 4.96
CA LEU A 24 5.30 8.76 4.97
C LEU A 24 4.31 9.29 3.92
N LYS A 25 4.22 10.62 3.75
CA LYS A 25 3.43 11.23 2.66
C LYS A 25 3.90 10.78 1.29
N HIS A 26 5.21 10.70 1.07
CA HIS A 26 5.79 10.20 -0.18
C HIS A 26 5.45 8.72 -0.41
N LEU A 27 5.68 7.86 0.58
CA LEU A 27 5.39 6.43 0.48
C LEU A 27 3.90 6.14 0.24
N LYS A 28 3.02 6.87 0.96
CA LYS A 28 1.58 6.83 0.72
C LYS A 28 1.22 7.12 -0.74
N ARG A 29 1.85 8.13 -1.35
CA ARG A 29 1.60 8.46 -2.76
C ARG A 29 2.11 7.37 -3.71
N VAL A 30 3.27 6.78 -3.42
CA VAL A 30 3.82 5.66 -4.19
C VAL A 30 2.88 4.45 -4.13
N ALA A 31 2.40 4.09 -2.94
CA ALA A 31 1.45 2.98 -2.77
C ALA A 31 0.12 3.23 -3.50
N ASP A 32 -0.43 4.45 -3.43
CA ASP A 32 -1.65 4.84 -4.16
C ASP A 32 -1.48 4.73 -5.68
N LEU A 33 -0.36 5.22 -6.23
CA LEU A 33 -0.03 5.08 -7.66
C LEU A 33 0.17 3.62 -8.08
N TYR A 34 0.81 2.82 -7.22
CA TYR A 34 1.01 1.40 -7.47
C TYR A 34 -0.34 0.67 -7.54
N LEU A 35 -1.21 0.90 -6.57
CA LEU A 35 -2.56 0.34 -6.54
C LEU A 35 -3.42 0.82 -7.70
N GLU A 36 -3.34 2.10 -8.08
CA GLU A 36 -4.03 2.66 -9.23
C GLU A 36 -3.58 1.97 -10.54
N GLY A 37 -2.27 1.77 -10.73
CA GLY A 37 -1.74 1.03 -11.88
C GLY A 37 -2.09 -0.45 -11.86
N ALA A 38 -2.15 -1.06 -10.67
CA ALA A 38 -2.49 -2.46 -10.50
C ALA A 38 -3.99 -2.73 -10.71
N LEU A 39 -4.88 -1.91 -10.14
CA LEU A 39 -6.32 -2.18 -10.03
C LEU A 39 -7.20 -1.32 -10.95
N GLY A 40 -6.68 -0.20 -11.47
CA GLY A 40 -7.42 0.79 -12.24
C GLY A 40 -7.73 2.05 -11.43
N ILE A 41 -8.13 3.13 -12.13
CA ILE A 41 -8.34 4.46 -11.54
C ILE A 41 -9.51 4.50 -10.55
N ASP A 42 -10.44 3.56 -10.67
CA ASP A 42 -11.67 3.40 -9.90
C ASP A 42 -11.56 2.32 -8.81
N TYR A 43 -10.34 1.95 -8.39
CA TYR A 43 -10.15 0.95 -7.36
C TYR A 43 -10.80 1.36 -6.01
N PRO A 44 -11.32 0.41 -5.22
CA PRO A 44 -12.11 0.72 -4.03
C PRO A 44 -11.20 1.15 -2.86
N LYS A 45 -10.90 2.46 -2.78
CA LYS A 45 -9.97 3.04 -1.77
C LYS A 45 -10.39 2.87 -0.30
N GLU A 46 -11.64 2.49 -0.06
CA GLU A 46 -12.18 2.19 1.27
C GLU A 46 -12.26 0.70 1.59
N ASP A 47 -11.93 -0.18 0.63
CA ASP A 47 -11.87 -1.62 0.90
C ASP A 47 -10.70 -1.91 1.85
N GLU A 48 -10.98 -2.62 2.95
CA GLU A 48 -9.97 -2.93 3.97
C GLU A 48 -8.80 -3.73 3.39
N ARG A 49 -9.03 -4.57 2.36
CA ARG A 49 -7.94 -5.32 1.69
C ARG A 49 -7.02 -4.38 0.93
N VAL A 50 -7.59 -3.34 0.32
CA VAL A 50 -6.81 -2.31 -0.39
C VAL A 50 -5.98 -1.48 0.59
N LYS A 51 -6.56 -1.13 1.74
CA LYS A 51 -5.83 -0.44 2.82
C LYS A 51 -4.67 -1.29 3.33
N GLU A 52 -4.92 -2.57 3.59
CA GLU A 52 -3.89 -3.52 4.05
C GLU A 52 -2.74 -3.64 3.05
N ILE A 53 -3.03 -3.80 1.75
CA ILE A 53 -2.00 -3.85 0.71
C ILE A 53 -1.18 -2.56 0.70
N ALA A 54 -1.83 -1.41 0.84
CA ALA A 54 -1.13 -0.13 0.89
C ALA A 54 -0.17 -0.06 2.09
N LEU A 55 -0.59 -0.54 3.27
CA LEU A 55 0.24 -0.57 4.47
C LEU A 55 1.45 -1.51 4.32
N ILE A 56 1.24 -2.72 3.79
CA ILE A 56 2.31 -3.68 3.50
C ILE A 56 3.34 -3.11 2.50
N ILE A 57 2.86 -2.43 1.45
CA ILE A 57 3.76 -1.76 0.48
C ILE A 57 4.57 -0.66 1.18
N ILE A 58 3.93 0.13 2.04
CA ILE A 58 4.58 1.23 2.75
C ILE A 58 5.62 0.69 3.74
N GLU A 59 5.29 -0.34 4.51
CA GLU A 59 6.20 -1.05 5.40
C GLU A 59 7.42 -1.57 4.65
N ASP A 60 7.22 -2.29 3.54
CA ASP A 60 8.34 -2.83 2.78
C ASP A 60 9.25 -1.72 2.19
N LEU A 61 8.68 -0.59 1.74
CA LEU A 61 9.45 0.57 1.27
C LEU A 61 10.05 1.42 2.40
N TYR A 62 9.51 1.29 3.61
CA TYR A 62 10.02 1.91 4.82
C TYR A 62 11.14 1.07 5.41
N ASP A 63 11.07 -0.25 5.45
CA ASP A 63 12.16 -1.05 6.00
C ASP A 63 13.32 -1.18 5.00
N ASN A 64 13.00 -1.32 3.71
CA ASN A 64 14.00 -1.52 2.65
C ASN A 64 14.38 -0.20 1.94
N HIS A 65 14.68 0.85 2.71
CA HIS A 65 15.16 2.12 2.13
C HIS A 65 16.48 1.99 1.35
N SER A 66 17.26 0.93 1.63
CA SER A 66 18.50 0.62 0.95
C SER A 66 18.23 -0.28 -0.26
N LEU A 67 18.82 0.03 -1.41
CA LEU A 67 18.68 -0.71 -2.68
C LEU A 67 19.13 -2.20 -2.62
N ASN A 68 19.54 -2.71 -1.46
CA ASN A 68 20.14 -4.03 -1.30
C ASN A 68 19.17 -5.13 -0.84
N ASP A 69 18.03 -4.79 -0.25
CA ASP A 69 17.09 -5.81 0.22
C ASP A 69 15.88 -5.94 -0.72
N LYS A 70 15.76 -7.12 -1.31
CA LYS A 70 14.65 -7.46 -2.21
C LYS A 70 13.36 -7.43 -1.39
N VAL A 71 12.36 -6.65 -1.85
CA VAL A 71 10.93 -6.81 -1.52
C VAL A 71 10.64 -8.30 -1.31
N SER A 72 10.18 -8.68 -0.11
CA SER A 72 10.10 -10.10 0.21
C SER A 72 9.21 -10.83 -0.81
N GLY A 73 9.64 -12.01 -1.27
CA GLY A 73 8.93 -12.75 -2.32
C GLY A 73 7.47 -13.06 -1.97
N ASN A 74 7.18 -13.16 -0.66
CA ASN A 74 5.84 -13.40 -0.13
C ASN A 74 4.93 -12.18 -0.24
N VAL A 75 5.45 -10.97 0.04
CA VAL A 75 4.71 -9.71 -0.13
C VAL A 75 4.33 -9.54 -1.60
N ARG A 76 5.28 -9.80 -2.52
CA ARG A 76 5.00 -9.72 -3.96
C ARG A 76 3.89 -10.69 -4.39
N ARG A 77 3.87 -11.91 -3.83
CA ARG A 77 2.84 -12.91 -4.12
C ARG A 77 1.48 -12.48 -3.58
N LEU A 78 1.42 -12.00 -2.34
CA LEU A 78 0.19 -11.53 -1.70
C LEU A 78 -0.43 -10.35 -2.46
N ILE A 79 0.40 -9.38 -2.88
CA ILE A 79 -0.02 -8.25 -3.72
C ILE A 79 -0.64 -8.76 -5.03
N ASN A 80 0.00 -9.74 -5.68
CA ASN A 80 -0.51 -10.31 -6.92
C ASN A 80 -1.86 -11.03 -6.73
N ASP A 81 -2.00 -11.82 -5.67
CA ASP A 81 -3.20 -12.59 -5.38
C ASP A 81 -4.40 -11.67 -5.07
N PHE A 82 -4.21 -10.66 -4.22
CA PHE A 82 -5.25 -9.67 -3.95
C PHE A 82 -5.58 -8.80 -5.17
N SER A 83 -4.57 -8.40 -5.95
CA SER A 83 -4.80 -7.64 -7.19
C SER A 83 -5.65 -8.41 -8.19
N LEU A 84 -5.42 -9.73 -8.30
CA LEU A 84 -6.20 -10.60 -9.17
C LEU A 84 -7.65 -10.74 -8.67
N GLN A 85 -7.84 -10.97 -7.37
CA GLN A 85 -9.17 -11.09 -6.78
C GLN A 85 -10.01 -9.84 -7.00
N ILE A 86 -9.45 -8.66 -6.72
CA ILE A 86 -10.16 -7.38 -6.88
C ILE A 86 -10.54 -7.16 -8.35
N LYS A 87 -9.64 -7.45 -9.30
CA LYS A 87 -9.95 -7.38 -10.74
C LYS A 87 -11.12 -8.29 -11.14
N CYS A 88 -11.19 -9.50 -10.59
CA CYS A 88 -12.30 -10.42 -10.85
C CYS A 88 -13.63 -9.89 -10.28
N GLU A 89 -13.61 -9.33 -9.06
CA GLU A 89 -14.79 -8.73 -8.43
C GLU A 89 -15.27 -7.48 -9.18
N MET A 90 -14.36 -6.62 -9.63
CA MET A 90 -14.66 -5.43 -10.44
C MET A 90 -15.30 -5.81 -11.78
N LYS A 91 -14.83 -6.88 -12.43
CA LYS A 91 -15.45 -7.39 -13.67
C LYS A 91 -16.87 -7.92 -13.44
N ARG A 92 -17.10 -8.61 -12.31
CA ARG A 92 -18.44 -9.11 -11.95
C ARG A 92 -19.45 -8.01 -11.65
N LYS A 93 -19.02 -6.88 -11.10
CA LYS A 93 -19.90 -5.72 -10.82
C LYS A 93 -20.33 -4.94 -12.06
N LYS A 94 -19.69 -5.15 -13.23
CA LYS A 94 -20.02 -4.47 -14.50
C LYS A 94 -21.09 -5.20 -15.34
N VAL A 95 -21.69 -6.27 -14.84
CA VAL A 95 -22.76 -7.06 -15.50
C VAL A 95 -24.06 -6.92 -14.73
#